data_AF-A0A7C5AFN6-F1
#
_entry.id   AF-A0A7C5AFN6-F1
#
_cell.length_a   1.000
_cell.length_b   1.000
_cell.length_c   1.000
_cell.angle_alpha   90.00
_cell.angle_beta   90.00
_cell.angle_gamma   90.00
#
_symmetry.space_group_name_H-M   'P 1'
#
loop_
_entity.id
_entity.type
_entity.pdbx_description
1 polymer ?
#
loop_
_entity_poly.entity_id
_entity_poly.type
_entity_poly.pdbx_seq_one_letter_code
_entity_poly.pdbx_strand_id
1 'polypeptide(L)'
;MQRRDFLQSAATGAFALAAWNDALQDMEDPRQRLLSEGPVKLTRDGLDLEPKEYAWLLGELAKHPSMKEDSYSRGGVVAALEEAFAQAVGKPRAVFFPTGTLANHVAIRRLCAGRGRRVVVPAESHLFNDCGDCCQTLSGLHLIPVDPGSPTVTAAALKEVARRTA
;
A
#
# COMPACT_ATOMS: atom_id res chain seq x y z
N MET A 1 -7.04 36.80 -25.10
CA MET A 1 -7.38 36.85 -23.65
C MET A 1 -7.15 38.26 -23.16
N GLN A 2 -8.18 38.97 -22.69
CA GLN A 2 -8.04 40.28 -22.07
C GLN A 2 -7.66 40.12 -20.58
N ARG A 3 -6.74 40.94 -20.07
CA ARG A 3 -6.26 40.88 -18.66
C ARG A 3 -7.38 41.00 -17.62
N ARG A 4 -8.50 41.64 -17.95
CA ARG A 4 -9.66 41.79 -17.03
C ARG A 4 -10.38 40.46 -16.83
N ASP A 5 -10.54 39.66 -17.88
CA ASP A 5 -11.21 38.36 -17.81
C ASP A 5 -10.40 37.39 -16.93
N PHE A 6 -9.06 37.43 -17.02
CA PHE A 6 -8.17 36.60 -16.18
C PHE A 6 -8.29 36.95 -14.69
N LEU A 7 -8.33 38.23 -14.33
CA LEU A 7 -8.47 38.66 -12.93
C LEU A 7 -9.85 38.35 -12.34
N GLN A 8 -10.92 38.49 -13.13
CA GLN A 8 -12.26 38.09 -12.70
C GLN A 8 -12.35 36.57 -12.52
N SER A 9 -11.76 35.79 -13.43
CA SER A 9 -11.68 34.32 -13.33
C SER A 9 -10.87 33.87 -12.11
N ALA A 10 -9.75 34.54 -11.84
CA ALA A 10 -8.91 34.28 -10.67
C ALA A 10 -9.65 34.59 -9.35
N ALA A 11 -10.44 35.66 -9.31
CA ALA A 11 -11.26 36.00 -8.15
C ALA A 11 -12.35 34.94 -7.89
N THR A 12 -13.00 34.42 -8.94
CA THR A 12 -14.01 33.35 -8.77
C THR A 12 -13.38 32.04 -8.27
N GLY A 13 -12.18 31.70 -8.78
CA GLY A 13 -11.42 30.55 -8.31
C GLY A 13 -10.97 30.67 -6.86
N ALA A 14 -10.60 31.88 -6.40
CA ALA A 14 -10.21 32.12 -5.01
C ALA A 14 -11.37 31.90 -4.02
N PHE A 15 -12.60 32.32 -4.37
CA PHE A 15 -13.79 32.07 -3.54
C PHE A 15 -14.15 30.58 -3.48
N ALA A 16 -14.04 29.86 -4.60
CA ALA A 16 -14.28 28.42 -4.61
C ALA A 16 -13.25 27.67 -3.74
N LEU A 17 -11.97 28.04 -3.81
CA LEU A 17 -10.92 27.47 -2.96
C LEU A 17 -11.13 27.80 -1.48
N ALA A 18 -11.53 29.02 -1.15
CA ALA A 18 -11.82 29.42 0.23
C ALA A 18 -13.02 28.65 0.81
N ALA A 19 -14.11 28.52 0.06
CA ALA A 19 -15.29 27.76 0.49
C ALA A 19 -15.01 26.27 0.65
N TRP A 20 -14.16 25.69 -0.21
CA TRP A 20 -13.69 24.31 -0.05
C TRP A 20 -12.78 24.14 1.17
N ASN A 21 -11.92 25.12 1.45
CA ASN A 21 -11.07 25.11 2.63
C ASN A 21 -11.91 25.21 3.92
N ASP A 22 -12.91 26.09 3.99
CA ASP A 22 -13.83 26.17 5.14
C ASP A 22 -14.60 24.85 5.35
N ALA A 23 -15.15 24.28 4.28
CA ALA A 23 -15.88 23.01 4.37
C ALA A 23 -15.01 21.83 4.85
N LEU A 24 -13.70 21.87 4.58
CA LEU A 24 -12.74 20.91 5.12
C LEU A 24 -12.31 21.26 6.55
N GLN A 25 -12.27 22.52 6.95
CA GLN A 25 -11.86 22.91 8.31
C GLN A 25 -12.95 22.70 9.35
N ASP A 26 -14.23 22.85 8.97
CA ASP A 26 -15.38 22.64 9.86
C ASP A 26 -15.83 21.18 9.96
N MET A 27 -15.18 20.28 9.22
CA MET A 27 -15.55 18.87 9.23
C MET A 27 -15.08 18.21 10.53
N GLU A 28 -16.01 17.59 11.25
CA GLU A 28 -15.71 16.83 12.47
C GLU A 28 -14.88 15.57 12.15
N ASP A 29 -14.12 15.10 13.15
CA ASP A 29 -13.30 13.90 13.04
C ASP A 29 -14.15 12.66 12.71
N PRO A 30 -14.05 12.12 11.50
CA PRO A 30 -14.89 11.01 11.07
C PRO A 30 -14.58 9.73 11.86
N ARG A 31 -13.44 9.63 12.53
CA ARG A 31 -13.08 8.45 13.34
C ARG A 31 -14.06 8.21 14.47
N GLN A 32 -14.58 9.26 15.12
CA GLN A 32 -15.53 9.11 16.22
C GLN A 32 -16.82 8.47 15.71
N ARG A 33 -17.38 9.02 14.63
CA ARG A 33 -18.56 8.47 13.94
C ARG A 33 -18.34 7.04 13.45
N LEU A 34 -17.18 6.75 12.86
CA LEU A 34 -16.87 5.41 12.34
C LEU A 34 -16.78 4.35 13.44
N LEU A 35 -16.28 4.73 14.62
CA LEU A 35 -16.17 3.83 15.76
C LEU A 35 -17.49 3.63 16.51
N SER A 36 -18.38 4.64 16.52
CA SER A 36 -19.67 4.56 17.22
C SER A 36 -20.82 4.04 16.36
N GLU A 37 -20.89 4.46 15.10
CA GLU A 37 -22.05 4.32 14.22
C GLU A 37 -21.69 3.81 12.82
N GLY A 38 -20.42 3.49 12.58
CA GLY A 38 -19.94 2.98 11.30
C GLY A 38 -20.51 1.61 10.98
N PRO A 39 -20.83 1.33 9.70
CA PRO A 39 -21.25 0.00 9.29
C PRO A 39 -20.11 -1.02 9.50
N VAL A 40 -20.42 -2.17 10.09
CA VAL A 40 -19.48 -3.30 10.14
C VAL A 40 -19.33 -3.87 8.74
N LYS A 41 -18.10 -3.89 8.22
CA LYS A 41 -17.77 -4.43 6.90
C LYS A 41 -17.02 -5.75 7.08
N LEU A 42 -17.52 -6.80 6.44
CA LEU A 42 -16.94 -8.15 6.50
C LEU A 42 -16.24 -8.56 5.21
N THR A 43 -16.05 -7.64 4.26
CA THR A 43 -15.50 -7.91 2.94
C THR A 43 -14.07 -7.47 2.75
N ARG A 44 -13.60 -6.51 3.55
CA ARG A 44 -12.24 -5.96 3.47
C ARG A 44 -11.88 -5.26 4.77
N ASP A 45 -10.57 -5.09 4.95
CA ASP A 45 -10.02 -4.28 6.02
C ASP A 45 -9.93 -2.80 5.57
N GLY A 46 -10.17 -1.87 6.49
CA GLY A 46 -10.02 -0.45 6.24
C GLY A 46 -11.04 0.43 6.96
N LEU A 47 -10.77 1.74 6.96
CA LEU A 47 -11.63 2.76 7.59
C LEU A 47 -12.77 3.24 6.67
N ASP A 48 -12.78 2.81 5.40
CA ASP A 48 -13.86 3.08 4.42
C ASP A 48 -14.24 4.55 4.29
N LEU A 49 -13.25 5.44 4.42
CA LEU A 49 -13.43 6.89 4.36
C LEU A 49 -13.96 7.33 3.00
N GLU A 50 -14.94 8.24 3.01
CA GLU A 50 -15.31 8.98 1.81
C GLU A 50 -14.14 9.88 1.35
N PRO A 51 -14.07 10.26 0.07
CA PRO A 51 -12.98 11.12 -0.42
C PRO A 51 -12.75 12.39 0.40
N LYS A 52 -13.81 13.05 0.88
CA LYS A 52 -13.72 14.24 1.73
C LYS A 52 -13.11 13.93 3.11
N GLU A 53 -13.48 12.80 3.70
CA GLU A 53 -12.99 12.33 5.00
C GLU A 53 -11.51 11.94 4.92
N TYR A 54 -11.11 11.32 3.81
CA TYR A 54 -9.70 11.02 3.55
C TYR A 54 -8.87 12.29 3.35
N ALA A 55 -9.38 13.27 2.61
CA ALA A 55 -8.70 14.56 2.41
C ALA A 55 -8.54 15.33 3.74
N TRP A 56 -9.59 15.35 4.56
CA TRP A 56 -9.54 15.89 5.92
C TRP A 56 -8.47 15.19 6.77
N LEU A 57 -8.44 13.85 6.79
CA LEU A 57 -7.49 13.08 7.57
C LEU A 57 -6.04 13.39 7.16
N LEU A 58 -5.77 13.48 5.84
CA LEU A 58 -4.46 13.88 5.35
C LEU A 58 -4.10 15.31 5.79
N GLY A 59 -5.06 16.23 5.76
CA GLY A 59 -4.88 17.60 6.25
C GLY A 59 -4.53 17.64 7.74
N GLU A 60 -5.22 16.86 8.57
CA GLU A 60 -4.90 16.75 10.00
C GLU A 60 -3.53 16.13 10.25
N LEU A 61 -3.21 15.02 9.57
CA LEU A 61 -1.91 14.36 9.72
C LEU A 61 -0.76 15.29 9.32
N ALA A 62 -0.92 16.08 8.25
CA ALA A 62 0.08 17.02 7.78
C ALA A 62 0.42 18.13 8.78
N LYS A 63 -0.47 18.44 9.75
CA LYS A 63 -0.19 19.41 10.82
C LYS A 63 0.77 18.87 11.88
N HIS A 64 0.96 17.55 11.97
CA HIS A 64 1.74 16.94 13.03
C HIS A 64 3.25 17.21 12.84
N PRO A 65 4.00 17.68 13.86
CA PRO A 65 5.41 18.06 13.72
C PRO A 65 6.36 16.95 13.22
N SER A 66 5.98 15.68 13.41
CA SER A 66 6.73 14.52 12.92
C SER A 66 6.51 14.23 11.44
N MET A 67 5.53 14.85 10.77
CA MET A 67 5.33 14.71 9.32
C MET A 67 6.37 15.54 8.56
N LYS A 68 7.58 14.98 8.49
CA LYS A 68 8.68 15.51 7.67
C LYS A 68 8.59 14.94 6.27
N GLU A 69 8.89 15.76 5.26
CA GLU A 69 8.93 15.36 3.86
C GLU A 69 9.96 14.24 3.62
N ASP A 70 9.57 13.26 2.82
CA ASP A 70 10.48 12.26 2.23
C ASP A 70 10.94 12.72 0.84
N SER A 71 12.18 12.38 0.47
CA SER A 71 12.69 12.59 -0.89
C SER A 71 13.25 11.28 -1.45
N TYR A 72 12.45 10.58 -2.26
CA TYR A 72 12.83 9.30 -2.87
C TYR A 72 13.29 8.26 -1.84
N SER A 73 12.51 8.05 -0.77
CA SER A 73 12.83 7.13 0.33
C SER A 73 14.12 7.51 1.07
N ARG A 74 14.36 8.81 1.24
CA ARG A 74 15.50 9.36 1.97
C ARG A 74 15.00 10.31 3.05
N GLY A 75 14.80 9.76 4.25
CA GLY A 75 14.42 10.50 5.44
C GLY A 75 12.92 10.68 5.59
N GLY A 76 12.52 11.76 6.25
CA GLY A 76 11.11 12.10 6.42
C GLY A 76 10.29 11.11 7.23
N VAL A 77 8.97 11.18 7.04
CA VAL A 77 8.00 10.26 7.61
C VAL A 77 8.22 8.81 7.17
N VAL A 78 8.70 8.59 5.94
CA VAL A 78 8.93 7.24 5.40
C VAL A 78 10.03 6.53 6.18
N ALA A 79 11.16 7.19 6.44
CA ALA A 79 12.23 6.59 7.24
C ALA A 79 11.78 6.28 8.68
N ALA A 80 10.97 7.15 9.29
CA ALA A 80 10.40 6.91 10.62
C ALA A 80 9.45 5.70 10.63
N LEU A 81 8.62 5.55 9.60
CA LEU A 81 7.74 4.40 9.42
C LEU A 81 8.55 3.11 9.26
N GLU A 82 9.57 3.11 8.40
CA GLU A 82 10.45 1.96 8.19
C GLU A 82 11.17 1.54 9.47
N GLU A 83 11.68 2.49 10.25
CA GLU A 83 12.33 2.23 11.53
C GLU A 83 11.35 1.61 12.55
N ALA A 84 10.17 2.22 12.71
CA ALA A 84 9.14 1.70 13.61
C ALA A 84 8.72 0.27 13.22
N PHE A 85 8.56 0.01 11.92
CA PHE A 85 8.18 -1.31 11.43
C PHE A 85 9.30 -2.34 11.63
N ALA A 86 10.56 -1.96 11.34
CA ALA A 86 11.72 -2.81 11.54
C ALA A 86 11.84 -3.25 13.01
N GLN A 87 11.63 -2.33 13.95
CA GLN A 87 11.58 -2.60 15.38
C GLN A 87 10.43 -3.53 15.73
N ALA A 88 9.21 -3.26 15.25
CA ALA A 88 8.03 -4.06 15.54
C ALA A 88 8.16 -5.53 15.10
N VAL A 89 8.78 -5.79 13.93
CA VAL A 89 8.96 -7.16 13.41
C VAL A 89 10.29 -7.81 13.82
N GLY A 90 11.13 -7.12 14.59
CA GLY A 90 12.44 -7.61 15.02
C GLY A 90 13.40 -7.87 13.84
N LYS A 91 13.37 -7.03 12.81
CA LYS A 91 14.25 -7.11 11.64
C LYS A 91 15.21 -5.92 11.61
N PRO A 92 16.42 -6.09 11.06
CA PRO A 92 17.41 -5.00 11.04
C PRO A 92 16.99 -3.82 10.15
N ARG A 93 16.09 -4.04 9.18
CA ARG A 93 15.58 -3.05 8.25
C ARG A 93 14.17 -3.41 7.78
N ALA A 94 13.37 -2.39 7.49
CA ALA A 94 12.19 -2.46 6.64
C ALA A 94 12.36 -1.49 5.47
N VAL A 95 11.62 -1.71 4.39
CA VAL A 95 11.58 -0.83 3.21
C VAL A 95 10.12 -0.64 2.83
N PHE A 96 9.69 0.62 2.71
CA PHE A 96 8.34 0.96 2.31
C PHE A 96 8.15 0.71 0.81
N PHE A 97 7.02 0.11 0.45
CA PHE A 97 6.57 -0.03 -0.93
C PHE A 97 5.13 0.46 -1.04
N PRO A 98 4.75 1.08 -2.16
CA PRO A 98 3.38 1.58 -2.37
C PRO A 98 2.34 0.45 -2.43
N THR A 99 2.73 -0.79 -2.78
CA THR A 99 1.82 -1.95 -2.81
C THR A 99 2.50 -3.21 -2.29
N GLY A 100 1.71 -4.13 -1.73
CA GLY A 100 2.17 -5.47 -1.34
C GLY A 100 2.61 -6.32 -2.53
N THR A 101 1.96 -6.16 -3.69
CA THR A 101 2.35 -6.83 -4.95
C THR A 101 3.79 -6.49 -5.34
N LEU A 102 4.16 -5.20 -5.34
CA LEU A 102 5.51 -4.76 -5.66
C LEU A 102 6.52 -5.24 -4.61
N ALA A 103 6.17 -5.15 -3.32
CA ALA A 103 7.04 -5.61 -2.23
C ALA A 103 7.39 -7.09 -2.38
N ASN A 104 6.38 -7.95 -2.55
CA ASN A 104 6.56 -9.40 -2.70
C ASN A 104 7.35 -9.75 -3.95
N HIS A 105 7.05 -9.10 -5.08
CA HIS A 105 7.77 -9.31 -6.34
C HIS A 105 9.26 -8.97 -6.21
N VAL A 106 9.61 -7.81 -5.65
CA VAL A 106 11.01 -7.41 -5.42
C VAL A 106 11.71 -8.37 -4.46
N ALA A 107 11.06 -8.77 -3.37
CA ALA A 107 11.62 -9.71 -2.40
C ALA A 107 11.98 -11.05 -3.05
N ILE A 108 11.07 -11.64 -3.81
CA ILE A 108 11.28 -12.93 -4.47
C ILE A 108 12.33 -12.82 -5.58
N ARG A 109 12.26 -11.76 -6.40
CA ARG A 109 13.30 -11.48 -7.41
C ARG A 109 14.69 -11.42 -6.78
N ARG A 110 14.82 -10.78 -5.62
CA ARG A 110 16.09 -10.69 -4.90
C ARG A 110 16.56 -12.04 -4.36
N LEU A 111 15.65 -12.85 -3.83
CA LEU A 111 15.94 -14.19 -3.31
C LEU A 111 16.33 -15.17 -4.42
N CYS A 112 15.76 -15.04 -5.61
CA CYS A 112 16.08 -15.87 -6.77
C CYS A 112 17.37 -15.46 -7.49
N ALA A 113 17.87 -14.24 -7.26
CA ALA A 113 19.07 -13.75 -7.91
C ALA A 113 20.28 -14.69 -7.65
N GLY A 114 20.77 -15.34 -8.71
CA GLY A 114 21.87 -16.31 -8.64
C GLY A 114 21.48 -17.70 -8.11
N ARG A 115 20.20 -17.98 -7.86
CA ARG A 115 19.70 -19.25 -7.32
C ARG A 115 18.74 -20.00 -8.25
N GLY A 116 18.34 -19.39 -9.36
CA GLY A 116 17.44 -19.97 -10.35
C GLY A 116 16.19 -19.12 -10.57
N ARG A 117 15.23 -19.67 -11.32
CA ARG A 117 14.02 -18.93 -11.73
C ARG A 117 12.73 -19.56 -11.24
N ARG A 118 12.78 -20.70 -10.56
CA ARG A 118 11.59 -21.44 -10.10
C ARG A 118 11.27 -21.02 -8.68
N VAL A 119 10.00 -20.71 -8.41
CA VAL A 119 9.52 -20.27 -7.10
C VAL A 119 8.31 -21.10 -6.71
N VAL A 120 8.41 -21.82 -5.60
CA VAL A 120 7.29 -22.61 -5.08
C VAL A 120 6.40 -21.70 -4.23
N VAL A 121 5.10 -21.71 -4.51
CA VAL A 121 4.12 -20.84 -3.83
C VAL A 121 2.86 -21.64 -3.46
N PRO A 122 2.12 -21.28 -2.40
CA PRO A 122 0.78 -21.83 -2.17
C PRO A 122 -0.11 -21.56 -3.39
N ALA A 123 -0.89 -22.56 -3.82
CA ALA A 123 -1.80 -22.42 -4.95
C ALA A 123 -2.81 -21.28 -4.76
N GLU A 124 -3.30 -21.07 -3.53
CA GLU A 124 -4.27 -20.01 -3.18
C GLU A 124 -3.60 -18.68 -2.81
N SER A 125 -2.30 -18.51 -3.06
CA SER A 125 -1.61 -17.27 -2.68
C SER A 125 -2.02 -16.09 -3.57
N HIS A 126 -2.14 -14.91 -2.97
CA HIS A 126 -2.34 -13.64 -3.68
C HIS A 126 -1.29 -13.42 -4.78
N LEU A 127 -0.05 -13.84 -4.55
CA LEU A 127 1.01 -13.72 -5.53
C LEU A 127 0.76 -14.52 -6.81
N PHE A 128 0.14 -15.70 -6.68
CA PHE A 128 -0.16 -16.57 -7.81
C PHE A 128 -1.44 -16.12 -8.53
N ASN A 129 -2.47 -15.70 -7.79
CA ASN A 129 -3.81 -15.46 -8.37
C ASN A 129 -4.11 -14.00 -8.71
N ASP A 130 -3.60 -13.04 -7.91
CA ASP A 130 -4.12 -11.66 -7.90
C ASP A 130 -3.09 -10.61 -8.31
N CYS A 131 -1.94 -11.05 -8.85
CA CYS A 131 -0.82 -10.17 -9.19
C CYS A 131 -0.57 -10.02 -10.70
N GLY A 132 -1.48 -10.50 -11.54
CA GLY A 132 -1.39 -10.36 -13.01
C GLY A 132 -0.10 -10.93 -13.58
N ASP A 133 0.34 -12.10 -13.09
CA ASP A 133 1.56 -12.77 -13.50
C ASP A 133 2.83 -11.89 -13.46
N CYS A 134 2.89 -10.91 -12.55
CA CYS A 134 3.98 -9.94 -12.50
C CYS A 134 5.37 -10.59 -12.35
N CYS A 135 5.48 -11.66 -11.57
CA CYS A 135 6.73 -12.41 -11.38
C CYS A 135 7.23 -13.04 -12.68
N GLN A 136 6.33 -13.66 -13.46
CA GLN A 136 6.63 -14.22 -14.78
C GLN A 136 6.94 -13.09 -15.77
N THR A 137 6.10 -12.07 -15.88
CA THR A 137 6.21 -11.08 -16.95
C THR A 137 7.39 -10.13 -16.76
N LEU A 138 7.60 -9.63 -15.54
CA LEU A 138 8.58 -8.57 -15.27
C LEU A 138 9.94 -9.12 -14.80
N SER A 139 10.02 -10.39 -14.42
CA SER A 139 11.26 -11.00 -13.94
C SER A 139 11.51 -12.40 -14.48
N GLY A 140 10.60 -12.94 -15.30
CA GLY A 140 10.64 -14.29 -15.85
C GLY A 140 10.89 -15.36 -14.80
N LEU A 141 10.33 -15.15 -13.61
CA LEU A 141 10.28 -16.16 -12.56
C LEU A 141 9.10 -17.09 -12.86
N HIS A 142 9.31 -18.38 -12.76
CA HIS A 142 8.29 -19.39 -12.96
C HIS A 142 7.72 -19.82 -11.61
N LEU A 143 6.48 -19.42 -11.33
CA LEU A 143 5.76 -19.81 -10.12
C LEU A 143 5.24 -21.24 -10.26
N ILE A 144 5.40 -22.04 -9.21
CA ILE A 144 4.95 -23.44 -9.12
C ILE A 144 3.97 -23.54 -7.95
N PRO A 145 2.66 -23.64 -8.22
CA PRO A 145 1.65 -23.73 -7.16
C PRO A 145 1.71 -25.10 -6.48
N VAL A 146 1.42 -25.14 -5.17
CA VAL A 146 1.36 -26.35 -4.35
C VAL A 146 0.11 -26.39 -3.48
N ASP A 147 -0.32 -27.61 -3.14
CA ASP A 147 -1.47 -27.88 -2.25
C ASP A 147 -2.76 -27.12 -2.68
N PRO A 148 -3.27 -27.31 -3.92
CA PRO A 148 -4.49 -26.65 -4.37
C PRO A 148 -5.70 -27.00 -3.49
N GLY A 149 -6.52 -26.01 -3.19
CA GLY A 149 -7.67 -26.15 -2.29
C GLY A 149 -7.33 -26.30 -0.80
N SER A 150 -6.06 -26.19 -0.42
CA SER A 150 -5.62 -26.20 0.98
C SER A 150 -5.42 -24.78 1.50
N PRO A 151 -5.86 -24.46 2.74
CA PRO A 151 -5.57 -23.16 3.37
C PRO A 151 -4.11 -23.03 3.82
N THR A 152 -3.34 -24.12 3.80
CA THR A 152 -1.95 -24.16 4.28
C THR A 152 -1.07 -25.03 3.39
N VAL A 153 0.23 -24.77 3.41
CA VAL A 153 1.22 -25.59 2.70
C VAL A 153 1.93 -26.52 3.67
N THR A 154 2.06 -27.79 3.31
CA THR A 154 2.76 -28.78 4.15
C THR A 154 4.24 -28.88 3.80
N ALA A 155 5.08 -29.18 4.80
CA ALA A 155 6.50 -29.43 4.57
C ALA A 155 6.75 -30.64 3.65
N ALA A 156 5.86 -31.64 3.67
CA ALA A 156 5.96 -32.81 2.80
C ALA A 156 5.72 -32.43 1.33
N ALA A 157 4.70 -31.63 1.04
CA ALA A 157 4.42 -31.14 -0.31
C ALA A 157 5.58 -30.31 -0.86
N LEU A 158 6.16 -29.41 -0.04
CA LEU A 158 7.33 -28.63 -0.43
C LEU A 158 8.53 -29.52 -0.78
N LYS A 159 8.82 -30.54 0.04
CA LYS A 159 9.92 -31.49 -0.21
C LYS A 159 9.71 -32.26 -1.51
N GLU A 160 8.48 -32.71 -1.80
CA GLU A 160 8.20 -33.45 -3.03
C GLU A 160 8.36 -32.58 -4.27
N VAL A 161 7.88 -31.33 -4.22
CA VAL A 161 8.08 -30.39 -5.34
C VAL A 161 9.55 -30.06 -5.51
N ALA A 162 10.31 -29.86 -4.44
CA ALA A 162 11.75 -29.65 -4.51
C ALA A 162 12.46 -30.84 -5.18
N ARG A 163 12.11 -32.09 -4.83
CA ARG A 163 12.68 -33.31 -5.44
C ARG A 163 12.39 -33.43 -6.93
N ARG A 164 11.21 -33.02 -7.39
CA ARG A 164 10.81 -33.07 -8.81
C ARG A 164 11.44 -31.95 -9.65
N THR A 165 11.87 -30.87 -9.02
CA THR A 165 12.24 -29.62 -9.71
C THR A 165 13.70 -29.22 -9.57
N ALA A 166 14.44 -29.87 -8.66
CA ALA A 166 15.90 -29.89 -8.60
C ALA A 166 16.50 -30.63 -9.80
#